data_AF-B7PMW7-F1
#
_entry.id   AF-B7PMW7-F1
#
_cell.length_a   1.000
_cell.length_b   1.000
_cell.length_c   1.000
_cell.angle_alpha   90.00
_cell.angle_beta   90.00
_cell.angle_gamma   90.00
#
_symmetry.space_group_name_H-M   'P 1'
#
loop_
_entity.id
_entity.type
_entity.pdbx_description
1 polymer ?
#
loop_
_entity_poly.entity_id
_entity_poly.type
_entity_poly.pdbx_seq_one_letter_code
_entity_poly.pdbx_strand_id
1 'polypeptide(L)' 'MAKSEKLTPQAELFFKVYGQIPAFKDIFDEETFYIFAVCFVLGTCVVAFILSRFIVLRPVE' A
#
# COMPACT_ATOMS: atom_id res chain seq x y z
N MET A 1 -1.38 -40.73 -2.16
CA MET A 1 -1.09 -39.28 -2.24
C MET A 1 -2.33 -38.51 -1.76
N ALA A 2 -2.84 -38.65 -0.54
CA ALA A 2 -2.24 -38.41 0.77
C ALA A 2 -1.62 -37.01 0.91
N LYS A 3 -2.43 -35.95 0.84
CA LYS A 3 -2.58 -34.94 1.91
C LYS A 3 -3.62 -33.87 1.55
N SER A 4 -4.91 -34.24 1.58
CA SER A 4 -5.97 -33.25 1.80
C SER A 4 -6.09 -33.06 3.32
N GLU A 5 -5.03 -32.49 3.91
CA GLU A 5 -5.04 -32.07 5.30
C GLU A 5 -5.89 -30.81 5.35
N LYS A 6 -6.94 -30.85 6.18
CA LYS A 6 -8.03 -29.87 6.24
C LYS A 6 -7.48 -28.45 6.35
N LEU A 7 -7.33 -27.79 5.20
CA LEU A 7 -6.95 -26.41 5.12
C LEU A 7 -8.14 -25.64 5.67
N THR A 8 -7.95 -24.95 6.80
CA THR A 8 -9.01 -24.15 7.43
C THR A 8 -9.66 -23.23 6.40
N PRO A 9 -10.98 -22.95 6.48
CA PRO A 9 -11.67 -22.15 5.46
C PRO A 9 -11.01 -20.78 5.25
N GLN A 10 -10.41 -20.21 6.30
CA GLN A 10 -9.57 -19.01 6.21
C GLN A 10 -8.36 -19.18 5.27
N ALA A 11 -7.65 -20.31 5.31
CA ALA A 11 -6.48 -20.53 4.46
C ALA A 11 -6.84 -20.67 2.97
N GLU A 12 -7.96 -21.29 2.62
CA GLU A 12 -8.46 -21.27 1.22
C GLU A 12 -8.76 -19.85 0.74
N LEU A 13 -9.35 -19.01 1.62
CA LEU A 13 -9.62 -17.62 1.31
C LEU A 13 -8.31 -16.85 1.08
N PHE A 14 -7.28 -17.07 1.91
CA PHE A 14 -5.97 -16.48 1.70
C PHE A 14 -5.36 -16.88 0.36
N PHE A 15 -5.38 -18.16 -0.03
CA PHE A 15 -4.85 -18.59 -1.34
C PHE A 15 -5.63 -17.99 -2.51
N LYS A 16 -6.96 -17.88 -2.41
CA LYS A 16 -7.79 -17.28 -3.46
C LYS A 16 -7.56 -15.78 -3.62
N VAL A 17 -7.37 -15.07 -2.51
CA VAL A 17 -7.09 -13.62 -2.51
C VAL A 17 -5.65 -13.35 -2.95
N TYR A 18 -4.66 -14.09 -2.44
CA TYR A 18 -3.27 -13.94 -2.87
C TYR A 18 -3.04 -14.32 -4.34
N GLY A 19 -3.78 -15.30 -4.87
CA GLY A 19 -3.71 -15.66 -6.29
C GLY A 19 -4.35 -14.62 -7.24
N GLN A 20 -5.22 -13.74 -6.71
CA GLN A 20 -5.82 -12.65 -7.47
C GLN A 20 -5.02 -11.35 -7.38
N ILE A 21 -4.18 -11.17 -6.37
CA ILE A 21 -3.32 -10.01 -6.24
C ILE A 21 -2.09 -10.26 -7.13
N PRO A 22 -1.90 -9.50 -8.21
CA PRO A 22 -0.69 -9.63 -9.02
C PRO A 22 0.54 -9.40 -8.15
N ALA A 23 1.66 -10.04 -8.46
CA ALA A 23 2.87 -9.80 -7.70
C ALA A 23 3.21 -8.30 -7.77
N PHE A 24 3.75 -7.73 -6.69
CA PHE A 24 4.06 -6.30 -6.65
C PHE A 24 4.90 -5.83 -7.85
N LYS A 25 5.80 -6.70 -8.32
CA LYS A 25 6.63 -6.49 -9.51
C LYS A 25 5.86 -6.51 -10.84
N ASP A 26 4.71 -7.20 -10.90
CA ASP A 26 3.83 -7.20 -12.06
C ASP A 26 2.96 -5.93 -12.13
N ILE A 27 2.71 -5.28 -10.99
CA ILE A 27 1.96 -4.01 -10.91
C ILE A 27 2.90 -2.81 -11.03
N PHE A 28 4.08 -2.90 -10.42
CA PHE A 28 5.07 -1.83 -10.37
C PHE A 28 6.42 -2.36 -10.87
N ASP A 29 6.73 -1.99 -12.11
CA ASP A 29 8.08 -2.13 -12.63
C ASP A 29 9.02 -1.12 -11.94
N GLU A 30 10.32 -1.37 -11.98
CA GLU A 30 11.35 -0.61 -11.26
C GLU A 30 11.31 0.89 -11.58
N GLU A 31 11.20 1.25 -12.86
CA GLU A 31 11.07 2.63 -13.32
C GLU A 31 9.77 3.28 -12.85
N THR A 32 8.64 2.58 -13.00
CA THR A 32 7.32 3.10 -12.60
C THR A 32 7.22 3.28 -11.08
N PHE A 33 7.83 2.38 -10.31
CA PHE A 33 7.91 2.48 -8.86
C PHE A 33 8.67 3.74 -8.42
N TYR A 34 9.80 4.06 -9.05
CA TYR A 34 10.55 5.27 -8.72
C TYR A 34 9.77 6.53 -9.04
N ILE A 35 9.11 6.58 -10.20
CA ILE A 35 8.26 7.72 -10.58
C ILE A 35 7.11 7.89 -9.59
N PHE A 36 6.44 6.78 -9.21
CA PHE A 36 5.39 6.78 -8.19
C PHE A 36 5.91 7.29 -6.85
N ALA A 37 7.03 6.76 -6.36
CA ALA A 37 7.60 7.14 -5.06
C ALA A 37 7.95 8.63 -5.02
N VAL A 38 8.58 9.15 -6.07
CA VAL A 38 8.92 10.57 -6.18
C VAL A 38 7.65 11.43 -6.21
N CYS A 39 6.67 11.08 -7.05
CA CYS A 39 5.40 11.80 -7.10
C CYS A 39 4.62 11.74 -5.79
N PHE A 40 4.64 10.61 -5.08
CA PHE A 40 3.99 10.44 -3.78
C PHE A 40 4.65 11.30 -2.70
N VAL A 41 5.99 11.32 -2.65
CA VAL A 41 6.73 12.17 -1.70
C VAL A 41 6.48 13.65 -2.01
N LEU A 42 6.60 14.06 -3.27
CA LEU A 42 6.33 15.45 -3.67
C LEU A 42 4.88 15.84 -3.38
N GLY A 43 3.91 14.99 -3.68
CA GLY A 43 2.50 15.19 -3.36
C GLY A 43 2.28 15.32 -1.85
N THR A 44 2.92 14.48 -1.04
CA THR A 44 2.87 14.56 0.42
C THR A 44 3.46 15.86 0.94
N CYS A 45 4.59 16.32 0.39
CA CYS A 45 5.18 17.61 0.73
C CYS A 45 4.27 18.77 0.37
N VAL A 46 3.64 18.75 -0.81
CA VAL A 46 2.66 19.77 -1.22
C VAL A 46 1.46 19.79 -0.28
N VAL A 47 0.89 18.62 0.03
CA VAL A 47 -0.22 18.51 0.98
C VAL A 47 0.19 18.99 2.36
N ALA A 48 1.37 18.62 2.86
CA ALA A 48 1.88 19.09 4.15
C ALA A 48 2.09 20.61 4.17
N PHE A 49 2.58 21.20 3.07
CA PHE A 49 2.74 22.64 2.93
C PHE A 49 1.40 23.37 2.90
N ILE A 50 0.44 22.85 2.14
CA ILE A 50 -0.94 23.35 2.10
C ILE A 50 -1.55 23.27 3.52
N LEU A 51 -1.46 22.11 4.17
CA LEU A 51 -1.96 21.92 5.53
C LEU A 51 -1.26 22.83 6.54
N SER A 52 0.03 23.10 6.40
CA SER A 52 0.74 24.08 7.24
C SER A 52 0.13 25.48 7.15
N ARG A 53 -0.50 25.84 6.02
CA ARG A 53 -1.20 27.13 5.88
C ARG A 53 -2.61 27.12 6.49
N PHE A 54 -3.27 25.96 6.57
CA PHE A 54 -4.63 25.85 7.10
C PHE A 54 -4.70 25.45 8.57
N ILE A 55 -3.73 24.67 9.05
CA ILE A 55 -3.63 24.23 10.42
C ILE A 55 -2.76 25.24 11.17
N VAL A 56 -3.40 26.24 11.75
CA VAL A 56 -2.76 27.11 12.75
C VAL A 56 -2.56 26.26 14.00
N LEU A 57 -1.33 25.81 14.23
CA LEU A 57 -0.94 25.14 15.48
C LEU A 57 -1.06 26.16 16.61
N ARG A 58 -2.16 26.11 17.35
CA ARG A 58 -2.31 26.91 18.57
C ARG A 58 -1.57 26.20 19.70
N PRO A 59 -0.75 26.92 20.48
CA PRO A 59 -0.17 26.36 21.69
C PRO A 59 -1.30 25.89 22.61
N VAL A 60 -1.15 24.71 23.18
CA VAL A 60 -2.02 24.26 24.27
C VAL A 60 -1.42 24.81 25.56
N GLU A 61 -2.21 25.58 26.30
CA GLU A 61 -1.89 25.97 27.68
C GLU A 61 -2.14 24.81 28.64
#